data_AF-A0A072NYA5-F1
#
_entry.id   AF-A0A072NYA5-F1
#
_cell.length_a   1.000
_cell.length_b   1.000
_cell.length_c   1.000
_cell.angle_alpha   90.00
_cell.angle_beta   90.00
_cell.angle_gamma   90.00
#
_symmetry.space_group_name_H-M   'P 1'
#
loop_
_entity.id
_entity.type
_entity.pdbx_description
1 polymer ?
#
loop_
_entity_poly.entity_id
_entity_poly.type
_entity_poly.pdbx_seq_one_letter_code
_entity_poly.pdbx_strand_id
1 'polypeptide(L)'
;MESGLQEVILPNRGIESFTKNGIVCNIVEYDTDVAVFGTGFEPWTSGTPSQRAGFKILGRHGLDMNDKWENGIETLHGLISRGFPNLFIYGVNQTGSTVNYAHMVDVTTFHGVKIVASAVAQASPGRTRPVIEPTAEGEDAWTEKILETAFAYAGLDGCTPSYTTAEGHATRKMSPEECLKAARGLNWGFWSS
;
A
#
# COMPACT_ATOMS: atom_id res chain seq x y z
N MET A 1 -10.77 -25.37 -38.04
CA MET A 1 -10.80 -25.72 -36.60
C MET A 1 -11.27 -24.48 -35.89
N GLU A 2 -12.53 -24.47 -35.45
CA GLU A 2 -12.99 -23.44 -34.52
C GLU A 2 -12.23 -23.67 -33.20
N SER A 3 -11.64 -22.61 -32.67
CA SER A 3 -11.04 -22.66 -31.33
C SER A 3 -12.12 -23.06 -30.33
N GLY A 4 -11.87 -24.07 -29.49
CA GLY A 4 -12.75 -24.45 -28.38
C GLY A 4 -12.81 -23.40 -27.25
N LEU A 5 -12.63 -22.13 -27.59
CA LEU A 5 -12.65 -20.99 -26.68
C LEU A 5 -14.03 -20.34 -26.76
N GLN A 6 -14.70 -20.27 -25.62
CA GLN A 6 -15.91 -19.49 -25.44
C GLN A 6 -15.59 -18.31 -24.50
N GLU A 7 -15.82 -17.09 -24.98
CA GLU A 7 -15.74 -15.89 -24.15
C GLU A 7 -17.12 -15.61 -23.52
N VAL A 8 -17.14 -15.40 -22.21
CA VAL A 8 -18.35 -15.07 -21.44
C VAL A 8 -18.18 -13.71 -20.79
N ILE A 9 -18.95 -12.71 -21.24
CA ILE A 9 -18.88 -11.33 -20.74
C ILE A 9 -19.77 -11.21 -19.50
N LEU A 10 -19.21 -10.72 -18.39
CA LEU A 10 -19.89 -10.53 -17.10
C LEU A 10 -19.95 -9.03 -16.75
N PRO A 11 -20.91 -8.27 -17.29
CA PRO A 11 -20.83 -6.81 -17.30
C PRO A 11 -20.90 -6.15 -15.92
N ASN A 12 -21.59 -6.73 -14.93
CA ASN A 12 -21.86 -6.03 -13.66
C ASN A 12 -21.90 -6.88 -12.38
N ARG A 13 -21.77 -8.22 -12.44
CA ARG A 13 -22.02 -9.09 -11.27
C ARG A 13 -21.00 -10.20 -11.03
N GLY A 14 -19.94 -10.30 -11.83
CA GLY A 14 -18.96 -11.37 -11.71
C GLY A 14 -19.61 -12.76 -11.75
N ILE A 15 -18.95 -13.74 -11.14
CA ILE A 15 -19.47 -15.11 -10.97
C ILE A 15 -20.48 -15.12 -9.81
N GLU A 16 -21.61 -15.81 -9.98
CA GLU A 16 -22.66 -15.90 -8.95
C GLU A 16 -22.36 -17.00 -7.93
N SER A 17 -21.93 -18.18 -8.38
CA SER A 17 -21.58 -19.31 -7.52
C SER A 17 -20.79 -20.40 -8.26
N PHE A 18 -20.27 -21.35 -7.48
CA PHE A 18 -19.71 -22.60 -7.98
C PHE A 18 -20.65 -23.76 -7.60
N THR A 19 -20.85 -24.69 -8.52
CA THR A 19 -21.54 -25.95 -8.24
C THR A 19 -20.53 -27.10 -8.18
N LYS A 20 -21.04 -28.31 -7.99
CA LYS A 20 -20.21 -29.52 -8.10
C LYS A 20 -19.69 -29.75 -9.54
N ASN A 21 -20.42 -29.26 -10.55
CA ASN A 21 -20.16 -29.59 -11.95
C ASN A 21 -19.61 -28.39 -12.74
N GLY A 22 -19.74 -27.17 -12.21
CA GLY A 22 -19.54 -25.98 -13.02
C GLY A 22 -19.51 -24.65 -12.28
N ILE A 23 -19.55 -23.59 -13.07
CA ILE A 23 -19.56 -22.19 -12.63
C ILE A 23 -20.88 -21.56 -13.08
N VAL A 24 -21.56 -20.86 -12.18
CA VAL A 24 -22.82 -20.16 -12.48
C VAL A 24 -22.56 -18.68 -12.70
N CYS A 25 -22.96 -18.18 -13.86
CA CYS A 25 -22.95 -16.75 -14.15
C CYS A 25 -24.03 -16.40 -15.20
N ASN A 26 -24.61 -15.20 -15.11
CA ASN A 26 -25.73 -14.78 -15.94
C ASN A 26 -26.93 -15.76 -15.87
N ILE A 27 -27.16 -16.40 -14.72
CA ILE A 27 -28.21 -17.42 -14.54
C ILE A 27 -27.99 -18.67 -15.45
N VAL A 28 -26.77 -18.89 -15.95
CA VAL A 28 -26.39 -20.07 -16.74
C VAL A 28 -25.26 -20.82 -16.02
N GLU A 29 -25.36 -22.15 -15.98
CA GLU A 29 -24.30 -23.02 -15.48
C GLU A 29 -23.42 -23.48 -16.64
N TYR A 30 -22.10 -23.32 -16.48
CA TYR A 30 -21.09 -23.78 -17.41
C TYR A 30 -20.34 -24.95 -16.77
N ASP A 31 -20.53 -26.14 -17.31
CA ASP A 31 -19.81 -27.34 -16.86
C ASP A 31 -18.30 -27.14 -17.05
N THR A 32 -17.52 -27.44 -16.01
CA THR A 32 -16.06 -27.39 -16.07
C THR A 32 -15.43 -28.49 -15.23
N ASP A 33 -14.38 -29.10 -15.78
CA ASP A 33 -13.55 -30.05 -15.03
C ASP A 33 -12.53 -29.33 -14.15
N VAL A 34 -12.13 -28.11 -14.53
CA VAL A 34 -11.06 -27.34 -13.87
C VAL A 34 -11.41 -25.85 -13.80
N ALA A 35 -11.30 -25.27 -12.61
CA ALA A 35 -11.41 -23.82 -12.41
C ALA A 35 -10.02 -23.22 -12.13
N VAL A 36 -9.63 -22.20 -12.90
CA VAL A 36 -8.39 -21.44 -12.70
C VAL A 36 -8.72 -20.06 -12.14
N PHE A 37 -8.22 -19.74 -10.95
CA PHE A 37 -8.47 -18.45 -10.31
C PHE A 37 -7.43 -17.42 -10.72
N GLY A 38 -7.78 -16.58 -11.68
CA GLY A 38 -7.04 -15.38 -12.07
C GLY A 38 -7.49 -14.12 -11.32
N THR A 39 -7.90 -14.23 -10.04
CA THR A 39 -8.56 -13.16 -9.28
C THR A 39 -7.62 -12.07 -8.74
N GLY A 40 -6.33 -12.14 -9.06
CA GLY A 40 -5.34 -11.16 -8.61
C GLY A 40 -4.95 -11.29 -7.14
N PHE A 41 -4.51 -10.17 -6.56
CA PHE A 41 -4.04 -10.03 -5.18
C PHE A 41 -4.66 -8.79 -4.54
N GLU A 42 -4.59 -8.68 -3.22
CA GLU A 42 -5.01 -7.48 -2.50
C GLU A 42 -4.22 -6.25 -2.97
N PRO A 43 -4.84 -5.05 -3.00
CA PRO A 43 -4.16 -3.82 -3.41
C PRO A 43 -2.90 -3.58 -2.59
N TRP A 44 -1.80 -3.20 -3.23
CA TRP A 44 -0.52 -2.99 -2.56
C TRP A 44 -0.49 -1.80 -1.59
N THR A 45 -1.46 -0.89 -1.71
CA THR A 45 -1.68 0.25 -0.79
C THR A 45 -2.49 -0.15 0.44
N SER A 46 -3.10 -1.35 0.41
CA SER A 46 -3.96 -1.82 1.49
C SER A 46 -3.15 -2.44 2.63
N GLY A 47 -3.67 -2.24 3.83
CA GLY A 47 -3.16 -2.83 5.05
C GLY A 47 -1.92 -2.15 5.65
N THR A 48 -1.71 -2.40 6.93
CA THR A 48 -0.55 -1.93 7.70
C THR A 48 0.66 -2.85 7.48
N PRO A 49 1.87 -2.44 7.89
CA PRO A 49 3.04 -3.29 7.86
C PRO A 49 2.82 -4.61 8.64
N SER A 50 2.08 -4.58 9.76
CA SER A 50 1.72 -5.79 10.51
C SER A 50 0.86 -6.75 9.69
N GLN A 51 -0.19 -6.23 9.04
CA GLN A 51 -1.10 -7.04 8.23
C GLN A 51 -0.38 -7.67 7.04
N ARG A 52 0.43 -6.88 6.33
CA ARG A 52 1.21 -7.36 5.17
C ARG A 52 2.31 -8.36 5.55
N ALA A 53 2.88 -8.22 6.74
CA ALA A 53 3.91 -9.15 7.22
C ALA A 53 3.32 -10.43 7.86
N GLY A 54 2.02 -10.45 8.20
CA GLY A 54 1.36 -11.59 8.82
C GLY A 54 1.69 -11.78 10.31
N PHE A 55 2.25 -10.75 10.98
CA PHE A 55 2.55 -10.78 12.41
C PHE A 55 2.38 -9.40 13.05
N LYS A 56 2.23 -9.39 14.39
CA LYS A 56 2.07 -8.16 15.16
C LYS A 56 3.41 -7.43 15.30
N ILE A 57 3.47 -6.18 14.83
CA ILE A 57 4.60 -5.28 15.07
C ILE A 57 4.28 -4.37 16.25
N LEU A 58 5.09 -4.45 17.30
CA LEU A 58 4.95 -3.66 18.51
C LEU A 58 6.12 -2.67 18.66
N GLY A 59 5.79 -1.41 18.86
CA GLY A 59 6.71 -0.31 19.10
C GLY A 59 6.95 -0.05 20.59
N ARG A 60 7.38 1.19 20.90
CA ARG A 60 7.58 1.68 22.26
C ARG A 60 6.31 1.53 23.09
N HIS A 61 6.47 1.11 24.34
CA HIS A 61 5.38 0.97 25.30
C HIS A 61 4.23 0.04 24.83
N GLY A 62 4.51 -0.87 23.88
CA GLY A 62 3.52 -1.80 23.36
C GLY A 62 2.57 -1.22 22.31
N LEU A 63 2.89 -0.06 21.73
CA LEU A 63 2.13 0.54 20.63
C LEU A 63 2.02 -0.44 19.45
N ASP A 64 0.80 -0.78 19.03
CA ASP A 64 0.56 -1.60 17.84
C ASP A 64 0.67 -0.73 16.58
N MET A 65 1.34 -1.25 15.55
CA MET A 65 1.40 -0.62 14.23
C MET A 65 0.01 -0.45 13.59
N ASN A 66 -0.92 -1.37 13.84
CA ASN A 66 -2.30 -1.25 13.39
C ASN A 66 -2.97 -0.02 14.00
N ASP A 67 -2.81 0.17 15.31
CA ASP A 67 -3.39 1.30 16.04
C ASP A 67 -2.74 2.62 15.59
N LYS A 68 -1.41 2.65 15.42
CA LYS A 68 -0.68 3.83 14.94
C LYS A 68 -1.18 4.30 13.57
N TRP A 69 -1.49 3.39 12.64
CA TRP A 69 -1.95 3.74 11.29
C TRP A 69 -3.47 3.78 11.14
N GLU A 70 -4.24 3.62 12.23
CA GLU A 70 -5.71 3.63 12.20
C GLU A 70 -6.25 4.96 11.64
N ASN A 71 -5.61 6.08 11.94
CA ASN A 71 -6.04 7.43 11.52
C ASN A 71 -5.28 7.96 10.29
N GLY A 72 -4.59 7.07 9.58
CA GLY A 72 -3.79 7.40 8.42
C GLY A 72 -2.33 7.03 8.60
N ILE A 73 -1.63 6.97 7.47
CA ILE A 73 -0.23 6.56 7.42
C ILE A 73 0.65 7.73 7.83
N GLU A 74 1.62 7.47 8.70
CA GLU A 74 2.58 8.45 9.20
C GLU A 74 3.97 7.82 9.16
N THR A 75 4.85 8.40 8.36
CA THR A 75 6.24 7.95 8.21
C THR A 75 7.16 9.14 7.95
N LEU A 76 8.47 8.91 7.98
CA LEU A 76 9.46 9.74 7.32
C LEU A 76 9.95 9.02 6.06
N HIS A 77 9.72 9.64 4.90
CA HIS A 77 10.10 9.17 3.56
C HIS A 77 9.50 7.81 3.16
N GLY A 78 8.46 7.33 3.84
CA GLY A 78 7.88 5.99 3.64
C GLY A 78 8.68 4.84 4.27
N LEU A 79 9.80 5.13 4.95
CA LEU A 79 10.73 4.10 5.44
C LEU A 79 10.66 3.86 6.95
N ILE A 80 10.53 4.90 7.77
CA ILE A 80 10.59 4.79 9.23
C ILE A 80 9.40 5.52 9.85
N SER A 81 8.90 5.03 10.98
CA SER A 81 7.75 5.63 11.69
C SER A 81 8.06 5.79 13.17
N ARG A 82 7.59 6.90 13.75
CA ARG A 82 7.81 7.24 15.16
C ARG A 82 7.12 6.24 16.07
N GLY A 83 7.77 5.88 17.17
CA GLY A 83 7.33 4.83 18.07
C GLY A 83 7.86 3.45 17.69
N PHE A 84 8.48 3.29 16.51
CA PHE A 84 9.03 2.01 16.03
C PHE A 84 10.53 2.13 15.75
N PRO A 85 11.38 2.27 16.79
CA PRO A 85 12.81 2.45 16.62
C PRO A 85 13.45 1.26 15.91
N ASN A 86 14.40 1.55 15.00
CA ASN A 86 15.13 0.57 14.19
C ASN A 86 14.27 -0.31 13.27
N LEU A 87 12.98 0.00 13.10
CA LEU A 87 12.13 -0.63 12.09
C LEU A 87 12.22 0.14 10.77
N PHE A 88 12.55 -0.58 9.69
CA PHE A 88 12.48 -0.05 8.33
C PHE A 88 11.36 -0.77 7.58
N ILE A 89 10.47 0.00 6.97
CA ILE A 89 9.32 -0.43 6.20
C ILE A 89 9.65 -0.24 4.73
N TYR A 90 9.45 -1.28 3.93
CA TYR A 90 9.59 -1.23 2.49
C TYR A 90 8.23 -1.46 1.83
N GLY A 91 7.69 -0.39 1.27
CA GLY A 91 6.36 -0.35 0.66
C GLY A 91 6.27 0.85 -0.28
N VAL A 92 5.06 1.15 -0.76
CA VAL A 92 4.82 2.27 -1.66
C VAL A 92 4.32 3.52 -0.94
N ASN A 93 3.68 3.34 0.22
CA ASN A 93 3.00 4.41 0.91
C ASN A 93 4.00 5.49 1.33
N GLN A 94 3.71 6.74 0.98
CA GLN A 94 4.58 7.89 1.25
C GLN A 94 6.01 7.78 0.70
N THR A 95 6.28 6.89 -0.27
CA THR A 95 7.55 6.85 -1.02
C THR A 95 7.36 7.46 -2.41
N GLY A 96 8.46 7.65 -3.15
CA GLY A 96 8.35 7.83 -4.61
C GLY A 96 7.81 6.56 -5.27
N SER A 97 7.00 6.71 -6.32
CA SER A 97 6.43 5.58 -7.07
C SER A 97 6.85 5.59 -8.53
N THR A 98 7.18 4.42 -9.07
CA THR A 98 7.49 4.22 -10.49
C THR A 98 6.87 2.92 -10.97
N VAL A 99 6.66 2.79 -12.29
CA VAL A 99 6.17 1.54 -12.89
C VAL A 99 7.16 0.38 -12.75
N ASN A 100 8.45 0.68 -12.49
CA ASN A 100 9.47 -0.31 -12.24
C ASN A 100 9.66 -0.52 -10.73
N TYR A 101 8.97 -1.52 -10.17
CA TYR A 101 9.05 -1.83 -8.74
C TYR A 101 10.49 -2.15 -8.29
N ALA A 102 11.29 -2.84 -9.13
CA ALA A 102 12.67 -3.16 -8.78
C ALA A 102 13.54 -1.90 -8.61
N HIS A 103 13.32 -0.88 -9.45
CA HIS A 103 14.00 0.40 -9.30
C HIS A 103 13.60 1.11 -8.00
N MET A 104 12.31 1.12 -7.67
CA MET A 104 11.83 1.69 -6.41
C MET A 104 12.44 0.98 -5.19
N VAL A 105 12.50 -0.35 -5.21
CA VAL A 105 13.14 -1.15 -4.14
C VAL A 105 14.63 -0.81 -4.03
N ASP A 106 15.35 -0.67 -5.14
CA ASP A 106 16.77 -0.31 -5.14
C ASP A 106 17.01 1.07 -4.49
N VAL A 107 16.27 2.09 -4.94
CA VAL A 107 16.39 3.47 -4.42
C VAL A 107 16.02 3.55 -2.93
N THR A 108 14.90 2.93 -2.54
CA THR A 108 14.45 2.95 -1.13
C THR A 108 15.39 2.15 -0.22
N THR A 109 15.91 1.00 -0.69
CA THR A 109 16.90 0.21 0.05
C THR A 109 18.19 0.99 0.23
N PHE A 110 18.70 1.63 -0.82
CA PHE A 110 19.88 2.46 -0.74
C PHE A 110 19.71 3.62 0.26
N HIS A 111 18.55 4.27 0.25
CA HIS A 111 18.22 5.32 1.23
C HIS A 111 18.24 4.79 2.67
N GLY A 112 17.60 3.64 2.93
CA GLY A 112 17.64 2.98 4.24
C GLY A 112 19.06 2.63 4.69
N VAL A 113 19.89 2.07 3.80
CA VAL A 113 21.30 1.77 4.07
C VAL A 113 22.08 3.04 4.42
N LYS A 114 21.84 4.16 3.72
CA LYS A 114 22.48 5.45 4.03
C LYS A 114 22.07 6.01 5.39
N ILE A 115 20.82 5.86 5.79
CA ILE A 115 20.36 6.23 7.14
C ILE A 115 21.12 5.41 8.18
N VAL A 116 21.16 4.07 8.04
CA VAL A 116 21.85 3.19 8.97
C VAL A 116 23.35 3.50 9.04
N ALA A 117 24.00 3.64 7.89
CA ALA A 117 25.44 3.96 7.82
C ALA A 117 25.74 5.31 8.50
N SER A 118 24.89 6.31 8.29
CA SER A 118 25.05 7.63 8.93
C SER A 118 24.87 7.55 10.44
N ALA A 119 23.87 6.80 10.92
CA ALA A 119 23.63 6.60 12.34
C ALA A 119 24.79 5.86 13.03
N VAL A 120 25.37 4.86 12.37
CA VAL A 120 26.56 4.14 12.87
C VAL A 120 27.79 5.06 12.90
N ALA A 121 28.00 5.88 11.85
CA ALA A 121 29.13 6.80 11.79
C ALA A 121 29.04 7.95 12.83
N GLN A 122 27.83 8.38 13.18
CA GLN A 122 27.58 9.40 14.19
C GLN A 122 27.57 8.85 15.62
N ALA A 123 27.55 7.53 15.79
CA ALA A 123 27.59 6.93 17.11
C ALA A 123 28.95 7.18 17.77
N SER A 124 28.95 7.55 19.06
CA SER A 124 30.18 7.79 19.81
C SER A 124 31.09 6.55 19.78
N PRO A 125 32.43 6.71 19.76
CA PRO A 125 33.35 5.59 19.88
C PRO A 125 32.99 4.69 21.07
N GLY A 126 32.76 3.40 20.83
CA GLY A 126 32.32 2.43 21.83
C GLY A 126 30.80 2.24 21.97
N ARG A 127 29.96 3.04 21.29
CA ARG A 127 28.52 2.79 21.16
C ARG A 127 28.18 2.13 19.83
N THR A 128 28.00 0.82 19.83
CA THR A 128 27.74 0.00 18.62
C THR A 128 26.25 -0.20 18.29
N ARG A 129 25.34 0.46 19.01
CA ARG A 129 23.89 0.22 18.92
C ARG A 129 23.12 1.55 18.79
N PRO A 130 23.16 2.21 17.62
CA PRO A 130 22.36 3.40 17.40
C PRO A 130 20.87 3.07 17.49
N VAL A 131 20.08 4.05 17.95
CA VAL A 131 18.62 4.04 17.88
C VAL A 131 18.24 5.00 16.77
N ILE A 132 17.58 4.48 15.75
CA ILE A 132 17.12 5.22 14.57
C ILE A 132 15.60 5.33 14.69
N GLU A 133 15.11 6.56 14.81
CA GLU A 133 13.69 6.86 14.94
C GLU A 133 13.48 8.29 14.44
N PRO A 134 12.43 8.57 13.63
CA PRO A 134 12.16 9.92 13.20
C PRO A 134 11.71 10.78 14.40
N THR A 135 12.03 12.07 14.37
CA THR A 135 11.43 13.02 15.31
C THR A 135 9.96 13.25 14.95
N ALA A 136 9.17 13.80 15.88
CA ALA A 136 7.78 14.15 15.59
C ALA A 136 7.73 15.17 14.44
N GLU A 137 8.58 16.19 14.49
CA GLU A 137 8.64 17.24 13.47
C GLU A 137 8.98 16.69 12.08
N GLY A 138 9.87 15.68 12.01
CA GLY A 138 10.23 15.05 10.73
C GLY A 138 9.10 14.22 10.12
N GLU A 139 8.43 13.40 10.92
CA GLU A 139 7.27 12.59 10.49
C GLU A 139 6.08 13.48 10.10
N ASP A 140 5.79 14.51 10.90
CA ASP A 140 4.69 15.43 10.67
C ASP A 140 4.93 16.26 9.40
N ALA A 141 6.13 16.84 9.24
CA ALA A 141 6.48 17.61 8.06
C ALA A 141 6.47 16.77 6.77
N TRP A 142 6.87 15.49 6.84
CA TRP A 142 6.75 14.60 5.69
C TRP A 142 5.29 14.30 5.36
N THR A 143 4.46 14.03 6.37
CA THR A 143 3.03 13.79 6.18
C THR A 143 2.34 15.01 5.56
N GLU A 144 2.67 16.22 6.01
CA GLU A 144 2.19 17.47 5.38
C GLU A 144 2.63 17.55 3.91
N LYS A 145 3.88 17.20 3.60
CA LYS A 145 4.36 17.18 2.22
C LYS A 145 3.58 16.21 1.33
N ILE A 146 3.18 15.06 1.86
CA ILE A 146 2.33 14.11 1.14
C ILE A 146 0.95 14.73 0.88
N LEU A 147 0.34 15.35 1.89
CA LEU A 147 -0.96 16.00 1.77
C LEU A 147 -0.99 17.13 0.73
N GLU A 148 0.09 17.91 0.62
CA GLU A 148 0.24 18.95 -0.43
C GLU A 148 0.13 18.38 -1.85
N THR A 149 0.47 17.11 -2.05
CA THR A 149 0.42 16.44 -3.36
C THR A 149 -0.91 15.72 -3.63
N ALA A 150 -1.85 15.76 -2.70
CA ALA A 150 -3.11 15.00 -2.82
C ALA A 150 -3.93 15.36 -4.06
N PHE A 151 -3.85 16.61 -4.54
CA PHE A 151 -4.56 17.05 -5.74
C PHE A 151 -4.16 16.24 -7.00
N ALA A 152 -2.93 15.71 -7.05
CA ALA A 152 -2.46 14.93 -8.18
C ALA A 152 -3.23 13.63 -8.39
N TYR A 153 -3.97 13.18 -7.38
CA TYR A 153 -4.79 11.98 -7.42
C TYR A 153 -6.26 12.26 -7.78
N ALA A 154 -6.63 13.53 -8.05
CA ALA A 154 -7.96 13.87 -8.55
C ALA A 154 -8.31 13.17 -9.88
N GLY A 155 -7.30 12.84 -10.70
CA GLY A 155 -7.48 12.09 -11.94
C GLY A 155 -7.88 10.62 -11.77
N LEU A 156 -7.92 10.09 -10.54
CA LEU A 156 -8.51 8.78 -10.26
C LEU A 156 -10.05 8.82 -10.31
N ASP A 157 -10.65 10.01 -10.22
CA ASP A 157 -12.10 10.14 -10.37
C ASP A 157 -12.55 9.69 -11.78
N GLY A 158 -13.56 8.83 -11.84
CA GLY A 158 -14.03 8.20 -13.08
C GLY A 158 -13.26 6.95 -13.53
N CYS A 159 -12.19 6.55 -12.86
CA CYS A 159 -11.55 5.25 -13.12
C CYS A 159 -12.44 4.08 -12.66
N THR A 160 -12.41 2.97 -13.41
CA THR A 160 -13.13 1.75 -13.04
C THR A 160 -12.52 1.10 -11.78
N PRO A 161 -13.29 0.30 -11.03
CA PRO A 161 -12.75 -0.51 -9.94
C PRO A 161 -11.55 -1.33 -10.38
N SER A 162 -10.45 -1.21 -9.66
CA SER A 162 -9.22 -1.97 -9.86
C SER A 162 -8.29 -1.81 -8.65
N TYR A 163 -7.18 -2.52 -8.64
CA TYR A 163 -6.17 -2.39 -7.58
C TYR A 163 -5.66 -0.94 -7.39
N THR A 164 -5.68 -0.08 -8.43
CA THR A 164 -5.23 1.32 -8.31
C THR A 164 -6.24 2.21 -7.59
N THR A 165 -7.53 1.90 -7.74
CA THR A 165 -8.64 2.60 -7.07
C THR A 165 -9.09 1.88 -5.79
N ALA A 166 -8.33 0.87 -5.35
CA ALA A 166 -8.71 -0.05 -4.28
C ALA A 166 -10.13 -0.60 -4.50
N GLU A 167 -10.35 -1.22 -5.67
CA GLU A 167 -11.65 -1.77 -6.08
C GLU A 167 -12.79 -0.73 -6.04
N GLY A 168 -12.48 0.52 -6.42
CA GLY A 168 -13.45 1.62 -6.44
C GLY A 168 -13.66 2.31 -5.09
N HIS A 169 -12.99 1.88 -4.01
CA HIS A 169 -13.03 2.59 -2.73
C HIS A 169 -12.50 4.02 -2.82
N ALA A 170 -11.52 4.28 -3.68
CA ALA A 170 -10.95 5.61 -3.89
C ALA A 170 -11.87 6.55 -4.69
N THR A 171 -12.87 6.03 -5.40
CA THR A 171 -13.78 6.81 -6.27
C THR A 171 -15.18 7.01 -5.67
N ARG A 172 -15.44 6.46 -4.48
CA ARG A 172 -16.71 6.67 -3.75
C ARG A 172 -16.72 8.05 -3.08
N LYS A 173 -17.91 8.58 -2.81
CA LYS A 173 -18.05 9.76 -1.94
C LYS A 173 -17.57 9.43 -0.53
N MET A 174 -16.59 10.19 -0.06
CA MET A 174 -15.98 10.08 1.26
C MET A 174 -16.25 11.34 2.09
N SER A 175 -16.31 11.18 3.41
CA SER A 175 -16.31 12.33 4.32
C SER A 175 -14.98 13.09 4.22
N PRO A 176 -14.91 14.37 4.66
CA PRO A 176 -13.64 15.10 4.69
C PRO A 176 -12.56 14.39 5.52
N GLU A 177 -12.94 13.71 6.60
CA GLU A 177 -12.04 12.93 7.45
C GLU A 177 -11.51 11.68 6.73
N GLU A 178 -12.39 10.96 6.03
CA GLU A 178 -12.00 9.81 5.20
C GLU A 178 -11.06 10.23 4.07
N CYS A 179 -11.33 11.37 3.42
CA CYS A 179 -10.44 11.94 2.40
C CYS A 179 -9.06 12.28 2.97
N LEU A 180 -9.01 12.90 4.16
CA LEU A 180 -7.74 13.25 4.80
C LEU A 180 -6.95 11.99 5.18
N LYS A 181 -7.62 10.98 5.75
CA LYS A 181 -7.01 9.68 6.07
C LYS A 181 -6.45 9.00 4.82
N ALA A 182 -7.22 8.99 3.71
CA ALA A 182 -6.76 8.43 2.45
C ALA A 182 -5.57 9.21 1.86
N ALA A 183 -5.62 10.54 1.93
CA ALA A 183 -4.56 11.41 1.42
C ALA A 183 -3.21 11.19 2.11
N ARG A 184 -3.22 10.84 3.41
CA ARG A 184 -1.99 10.47 4.14
C ARG A 184 -1.30 9.22 3.60
N GLY A 185 -2.03 8.34 2.91
CA GLY A 185 -1.48 7.09 2.34
C GLY A 185 -0.90 7.23 0.93
N LEU A 186 -0.95 8.42 0.33
CA LEU A 186 -0.54 8.62 -1.05
C LEU A 186 0.97 8.49 -1.23
N ASN A 187 1.38 8.18 -2.47
CA ASN A 187 2.80 8.19 -2.85
C ASN A 187 3.25 9.64 -3.09
N TRP A 188 4.50 9.93 -2.74
CA TRP A 188 5.15 11.20 -3.05
C TRP A 188 5.43 11.33 -4.56
N GLY A 189 5.21 12.52 -5.12
CA GLY A 189 5.71 12.91 -6.43
C GLY A 189 4.90 12.43 -7.64
N PHE A 190 3.70 11.87 -7.47
CA PHE A 190 2.79 11.63 -8.60
C PHE A 190 2.42 13.00 -9.20
N TRP A 191 2.87 13.30 -10.43
CA TRP A 191 2.58 14.54 -11.19
C TRP A 191 3.09 15.89 -10.63
N SER A 192 4.07 15.91 -9.72
CA SER A 192 4.58 17.16 -9.14
C SER A 192 5.74 17.81 -9.91
N SER A 193 5.81 17.62 -11.24
CA SER A 193 6.84 18.19 -12.12
C SER A 193 6.25 19.23 -13.07
#